data_AF-A0A933H8I2-F1
#
_entry.id   AF-A0A933H8I2-F1
#
_cell.length_a   1.000
_cell.length_b   1.000
_cell.length_c   1.000
_cell.angle_alpha   90.00
_cell.angle_beta   90.00
_cell.angle_gamma   90.00
#
_symmetry.space_group_name_H-M   'P 1'
#
loop_
_entity.id
_entity.type
_entity.pdbx_description
1 polymer ?
#
loop_
_entity_poly.entity_id
_entity_poly.type
_entity_poly.pdbx_seq_one_letter_code
_entity_poly.pdbx_strand_id
1 'polypeptide(L)'
;MHVLNIYFIPFALILILSAIYFSEPDPRITYVSFAILFVFFLINRWLSKNAYKFIKWTSRIRILTVWLNLAAAAALFYLLGSYWAPTWLLFLIPPALAAMFMKKAQVFLISLTSLILMLGTYYVKSRLIDLPLSSVQWAMACIHALFVIFFALFVQAMSEMAVKMRDTLK
;
A
#
# COMPACT_ATOMS: atom_id res chain seq x y z
N MET A 1 8.25 -5.20 -12.63
CA MET A 1 8.77 -5.33 -11.25
C MET A 1 9.80 -4.27 -10.89
N HIS A 2 10.60 -3.77 -11.85
CA HIS A 2 11.58 -2.71 -11.58
C HIS A 2 10.95 -1.38 -11.11
N VAL A 3 9.76 -1.02 -11.62
CA VAL A 3 9.01 0.19 -11.25
C VAL A 3 8.59 0.21 -9.77
N LEU A 4 8.30 -0.97 -9.18
CA LEU A 4 7.89 -1.11 -7.78
C LEU A 4 9.02 -0.70 -6.84
N ASN A 5 10.21 -1.31 -6.99
CA ASN A 5 11.35 -0.93 -6.16
C ASN A 5 11.85 0.51 -6.41
N ILE A 6 11.68 1.05 -7.62
CA ILE A 6 12.15 2.41 -7.94
C ILE A 6 11.27 3.48 -7.29
N TYR A 7 9.95 3.34 -7.28
CA TYR A 7 9.06 4.45 -6.85
C TYR A 7 8.38 4.20 -5.51
N PHE A 8 8.00 2.95 -5.20
CA PHE A 8 7.26 2.67 -3.97
C PHE A 8 8.13 2.79 -2.72
N ILE A 9 9.33 2.23 -2.75
CA ILE A 9 10.20 2.20 -1.58
C ILE A 9 10.67 3.61 -1.22
N PRO A 10 11.09 4.46 -2.17
CA PRO A 10 11.37 5.86 -1.85
C PRO A 10 10.15 6.61 -1.35
N PHE A 11 8.96 6.36 -1.91
CA PHE A 11 7.74 7.01 -1.44
C PHE A 11 7.40 6.62 0.01
N ALA A 12 7.40 5.33 0.34
CA ALA A 12 7.16 4.84 1.70
C ALA A 12 8.23 5.35 2.68
N LEU A 13 9.49 5.40 2.24
CA LEU A 13 10.60 5.90 3.03
C LEU A 13 10.45 7.40 3.29
N ILE A 14 10.09 8.21 2.28
CA ILE A 14 9.81 9.65 2.45
C ILE A 14 8.63 9.86 3.41
N LEU A 15 7.55 9.09 3.27
CA LEU A 15 6.41 9.17 4.19
C LEU A 15 6.82 8.87 5.63
N ILE A 16 7.67 7.89 5.84
CA ILE A 16 8.12 7.47 7.17
C ILE A 16 9.13 8.46 7.75
N LEU A 17 10.08 8.95 6.95
CA LEU A 17 10.99 10.01 7.36
C LEU A 17 10.23 11.27 7.73
N SER A 18 9.24 11.68 6.94
CA SER A 18 8.36 12.80 7.27
C SER A 18 7.57 12.54 8.55
N ALA A 19 7.02 11.34 8.73
CA ALA A 19 6.31 10.98 9.95
C ALA A 19 7.21 11.10 11.19
N ILE A 20 8.46 10.61 11.10
CA ILE A 20 9.42 10.68 12.21
C ILE A 20 9.86 12.13 12.47
N TYR A 21 10.16 12.88 11.41
CA TYR A 21 10.65 14.25 11.51
C TYR A 21 9.59 15.20 12.08
N PHE A 22 8.33 15.10 11.64
CA PHE A 22 7.27 16.02 12.05
C PHE A 22 6.52 15.60 13.31
N SER A 23 6.52 14.31 13.66
CA SER A 23 5.62 13.78 14.70
C SER A 23 6.37 13.25 15.93
N GLU A 24 7.71 13.28 15.93
CA GLU A 24 8.60 12.82 17.00
C GLU A 24 8.08 11.56 17.74
N PRO A 25 7.80 10.45 17.01
CA PRO A 25 7.23 9.26 17.62
C PRO A 25 8.21 8.59 18.60
N ASP A 26 7.66 7.77 19.51
CA ASP A 26 8.46 6.97 20.45
C ASP A 26 9.61 6.25 19.71
N PRO A 27 10.85 6.29 20.24
CA PRO A 27 12.00 5.61 19.65
C PRO A 27 11.71 4.16 19.27
N ARG A 28 10.94 3.41 20.08
CA ARG A 28 10.57 2.02 19.80
C ARG A 28 9.77 1.88 18.51
N ILE A 29 8.79 2.76 18.30
CA ILE A 29 7.93 2.75 17.11
C ILE A 29 8.79 3.08 15.87
N THR A 30 9.67 4.06 15.99
CA THR A 30 10.62 4.43 14.93
C THR A 30 11.49 3.25 14.50
N TYR A 31 12.15 2.57 15.45
CA TYR A 31 13.00 1.42 15.13
C TYR A 31 12.21 0.25 14.52
N VAL A 32 11.01 -0.04 15.03
CA VAL A 32 10.15 -1.10 14.49
C VAL A 32 9.69 -0.76 13.07
N SER A 33 9.29 0.48 12.79
CA SER A 33 8.90 0.91 11.44
C SER A 33 10.05 0.81 10.43
N PHE A 34 11.27 1.21 10.81
CA PHE A 34 12.45 1.02 9.97
C PHE A 34 12.80 -0.45 9.77
N ALA A 35 12.70 -1.27 10.81
CA ALA A 35 12.95 -2.71 10.69
C ALA A 35 11.94 -3.36 9.74
N ILE A 36 10.66 -3.04 9.84
CA ILE A 36 9.62 -3.50 8.91
C ILE A 36 9.95 -3.07 7.49
N LEU A 37 10.26 -1.79 7.26
CA LEU A 37 10.65 -1.29 5.94
C LEU A 37 11.87 -2.03 5.37
N PHE A 38 12.90 -2.25 6.17
CA PHE A 38 14.14 -2.89 5.74
C PHE A 38 13.91 -4.36 5.39
N VAL A 39 13.22 -5.11 6.25
CA VAL A 39 12.81 -6.50 5.99
C VAL A 39 11.96 -6.55 4.72
N PHE A 40 11.02 -5.61 4.58
CA PHE A 40 10.16 -5.53 3.41
C PHE A 40 10.95 -5.27 2.13
N PHE A 41 11.91 -4.34 2.17
CA PHE A 41 12.83 -4.07 1.06
C PHE A 41 13.60 -5.32 0.65
N LEU A 42 14.16 -6.06 1.62
CA LEU A 42 14.91 -7.28 1.34
C LEU A 42 14.03 -8.35 0.69
N ILE A 43 12.81 -8.56 1.20
CA ILE A 43 11.87 -9.53 0.64
C ILE A 43 11.46 -9.14 -0.79
N ASN A 44 11.12 -7.87 -1.04
CA ASN A 44 10.74 -7.43 -2.40
C ASN A 44 11.90 -7.49 -3.37
N ARG A 45 13.12 -7.15 -2.93
CA ARG A 45 14.34 -7.27 -3.73
C ARG A 45 14.62 -8.73 -4.07
N TRP A 46 14.50 -9.64 -3.10
CA TRP A 46 14.69 -11.07 -3.31
C TRP A 46 13.65 -11.67 -4.26
N LEU A 47 12.36 -11.38 -4.04
CA LEU A 47 11.27 -11.82 -4.92
C LEU A 47 11.45 -11.29 -6.34
N SER A 48 11.85 -10.03 -6.49
CA SER A 48 12.08 -9.41 -7.80
C SER A 48 13.26 -10.04 -8.54
N LYS A 49 14.36 -10.34 -7.83
CA LYS A 49 15.53 -11.01 -8.42
C LYS A 49 15.19 -12.45 -8.84
N ASN A 50 14.42 -13.16 -8.03
CA ASN A 50 14.07 -14.55 -8.27
C ASN A 50 12.88 -14.73 -9.24
N ALA A 51 12.06 -13.70 -9.45
CA ALA A 51 10.92 -13.75 -10.36
C ALA A 51 11.31 -14.18 -11.78
N TYR A 52 12.47 -13.74 -12.28
CA TYR A 52 12.96 -14.13 -13.61
C TYR A 52 13.44 -15.59 -13.67
N LYS A 53 13.92 -16.15 -12.55
CA LYS A 53 14.36 -17.56 -12.49
C LYS A 53 13.17 -18.52 -12.49
N PHE A 54 12.00 -18.08 -12.03
CA PHE A 54 10.79 -18.89 -11.90
C PHE A 54 9.69 -18.43 -12.87
N ILE A 55 9.96 -18.44 -14.18
CA ILE A 55 9.05 -17.99 -15.26
C ILE A 55 7.63 -18.56 -15.10
N LYS A 56 7.50 -19.86 -14.80
CA LYS A 56 6.20 -20.54 -14.61
C LYS A 56 5.40 -20.01 -13.40
N TRP A 57 6.07 -19.42 -12.41
CA TRP A 57 5.45 -18.95 -11.15
C TRP A 57 5.33 -17.43 -11.07
N THR A 58 5.73 -16.71 -12.12
CA THR A 58 5.74 -15.24 -12.16
C THR A 58 4.41 -14.62 -11.74
N SER A 59 3.28 -15.19 -12.17
CA SER A 59 1.95 -14.71 -11.79
C SER A 59 1.70 -14.84 -10.28
N ARG A 60 1.98 -16.01 -9.69
CA ARG A 60 1.82 -16.25 -8.25
C ARG A 60 2.74 -15.35 -7.42
N ILE A 61 3.99 -15.16 -7.87
CA ILE A 61 4.95 -14.27 -7.21
C ILE A 61 4.46 -12.82 -7.21
N ARG A 62 3.87 -12.34 -8.32
CA ARG A 62 3.27 -10.99 -8.39
C ARG A 62 2.13 -10.83 -7.40
N ILE A 63 1.21 -11.79 -7.36
CA ILE A 63 0.08 -11.79 -6.42
C ILE A 63 0.59 -11.75 -4.98
N LEU A 64 1.53 -12.63 -4.64
CA LEU A 64 2.15 -12.69 -3.30
C LEU A 64 2.83 -11.36 -2.94
N THR A 65 3.52 -10.75 -3.90
CA THR A 65 4.15 -9.43 -3.70
C THR A 65 3.12 -8.37 -3.35
N VAL A 66 1.97 -8.31 -4.04
CA VAL A 66 0.89 -7.37 -3.73
C VAL A 66 0.35 -7.58 -2.32
N TRP A 67 0.09 -8.82 -1.93
CA TRP A 67 -0.40 -9.15 -0.58
C TRP A 67 0.60 -8.80 0.51
N LEU A 68 1.90 -9.06 0.28
CA LEU A 68 2.96 -8.64 1.18
C LEU A 68 3.01 -7.11 1.32
N ASN A 69 2.90 -6.37 0.23
CA ASN A 69 2.84 -4.90 0.24
C ASN A 69 1.64 -4.40 1.04
N LEU A 70 0.49 -5.06 0.90
CA LEU A 70 -0.70 -4.72 1.67
C LEU A 70 -0.51 -4.98 3.17
N ALA A 71 0.09 -6.11 3.53
CA ALA A 71 0.38 -6.43 4.93
C ALA A 71 1.37 -5.43 5.55
N ALA A 72 2.42 -5.05 4.82
CA ALA A 72 3.38 -4.05 5.28
C ALA A 72 2.74 -2.66 5.41
N ALA A 73 1.93 -2.24 4.43
CA ALA A 73 1.19 -0.98 4.51
C ALA A 73 0.26 -0.95 5.73
N ALA A 74 -0.48 -2.05 5.99
CA ALA A 74 -1.35 -2.15 7.16
C ALA A 74 -0.57 -2.10 8.49
N ALA A 75 0.56 -2.80 8.58
CA ALA A 75 1.40 -2.78 9.78
C ALA A 75 2.00 -1.39 10.03
N LEU A 76 2.55 -0.75 8.99
CA LEU A 76 3.10 0.60 9.08
C LEU A 76 2.03 1.63 9.41
N PHE A 77 0.85 1.52 8.82
CA PHE A 77 -0.27 2.40 9.12
C PHE A 77 -0.78 2.22 10.56
N TYR A 78 -0.83 0.99 11.06
CA TYR A 78 -1.17 0.73 12.45
C TYR A 78 -0.18 1.40 13.41
N LEU A 79 1.12 1.35 13.12
CA LEU A 79 2.15 1.96 13.96
C LEU A 79 2.17 3.50 13.85
N LEU A 80 2.17 4.02 12.63
CA LEU A 80 2.45 5.45 12.36
C LEU A 80 1.18 6.29 12.15
N GLY A 81 0.03 5.67 11.94
CA GLY A 81 -1.21 6.38 11.57
C GLY A 81 -1.76 7.32 12.64
N SER A 82 -1.32 7.17 13.90
CA SER A 82 -1.67 8.12 14.96
C SER A 82 -0.77 9.36 14.96
N TYR A 83 0.42 9.26 14.37
CA TYR A 83 1.46 10.28 14.41
C TYR A 83 1.39 11.17 13.16
N TRP A 84 1.16 10.56 12.00
CA TRP A 84 1.19 11.26 10.72
C TRP A 84 -0.06 11.01 9.88
N ALA A 85 -0.88 12.04 9.69
CA ALA A 85 -2.17 11.92 9.00
C ALA A 85 -2.06 11.38 7.55
N PRO A 86 -1.08 11.79 6.71
CA PRO A 86 -0.93 11.28 5.33
C PRO A 86 -0.51 9.81 5.19
N THR A 87 -0.29 9.07 6.28
CA THR A 87 0.09 7.65 6.25
C THR A 87 -0.91 6.76 5.53
N TRP A 88 -2.18 7.16 5.42
CA TRP A 88 -3.20 6.41 4.68
C TRP A 88 -2.83 6.22 3.20
N LEU A 89 -1.99 7.10 2.63
CA LEU A 89 -1.48 7.00 1.27
C LEU A 89 -0.70 5.70 1.02
N LEU A 90 -0.18 5.05 2.08
CA LEU A 90 0.44 3.73 1.99
C LEU A 90 -0.52 2.67 1.41
N PHE A 91 -1.82 2.81 1.61
CA PHE A 91 -2.84 1.91 1.07
C PHE A 91 -3.10 2.10 -0.42
N LEU A 92 -2.60 3.16 -1.07
CA LEU A 92 -2.73 3.33 -2.52
C LEU A 92 -1.84 2.38 -3.30
N ILE A 93 -0.73 1.95 -2.70
CA ILE A 93 0.31 1.25 -3.45
C ILE A 93 -0.07 -0.20 -3.75
N PRO A 94 -0.50 -1.03 -2.79
CA PRO A 94 -0.86 -2.42 -3.11
C PRO A 94 -1.94 -2.52 -4.21
N PRO A 95 -3.02 -1.71 -4.20
CA PRO A 95 -4.00 -1.68 -5.29
C PRO A 95 -3.44 -1.16 -6.62
N ALA A 96 -2.59 -0.12 -6.61
CA ALA A 96 -1.92 0.35 -7.82
C ALA A 96 -1.03 -0.73 -8.45
N LEU A 97 -0.34 -1.50 -7.61
CA LEU A 97 0.47 -2.63 -8.07
C LEU A 97 -0.38 -3.77 -8.62
N ALA A 98 -1.51 -4.07 -7.96
CA ALA A 98 -2.49 -4.99 -8.49
C ALA A 98 -2.93 -4.54 -9.90
N ALA A 99 -3.19 -3.24 -10.08
CA ALA A 99 -3.65 -2.68 -11.35
C ALA A 99 -2.64 -2.79 -12.51
N MET A 100 -1.36 -2.98 -12.21
CA MET A 100 -0.33 -3.20 -13.24
C MET A 100 -0.22 -4.66 -13.67
N PHE A 101 -0.63 -5.61 -12.83
CA PHE A 101 -0.25 -7.02 -12.98
C PHE A 101 -1.41 -8.02 -12.89
N MET A 102 -2.58 -7.59 -12.43
CA MET A 102 -3.71 -8.45 -12.10
C MET A 102 -4.95 -8.06 -12.91
N LYS A 103 -5.97 -8.93 -12.90
CA LYS A 103 -7.25 -8.66 -13.58
C LYS A 103 -8.09 -7.67 -12.77
N LYS A 104 -8.96 -6.90 -13.42
CA LYS A 104 -9.87 -5.92 -12.79
C LYS A 104 -10.57 -6.43 -11.52
N ALA A 105 -11.11 -7.65 -11.53
CA ALA A 105 -11.77 -8.25 -10.35
C ALA A 105 -10.80 -8.43 -9.16
N GLN A 106 -9.54 -8.80 -9.42
CA GLN A 106 -8.52 -8.94 -8.40
C GLN A 106 -8.06 -7.58 -7.87
N VAL A 107 -7.96 -6.56 -8.73
CA VAL A 107 -7.67 -5.18 -8.32
C VAL A 107 -8.74 -4.66 -7.37
N PHE A 108 -10.01 -4.88 -7.74
CA PHE A 108 -11.14 -4.52 -6.90
C PHE A 108 -11.05 -5.20 -5.53
N LEU A 109 -10.79 -6.52 -5.49
CA LEU A 109 -10.60 -7.26 -4.24
C LEU A 109 -9.49 -6.65 -3.37
N ILE A 110 -8.30 -6.41 -3.92
CA ILE A 110 -7.18 -5.82 -3.17
C ILE A 110 -7.53 -4.41 -2.65
N SER A 111 -8.20 -3.60 -3.46
CA SER A 111 -8.63 -2.27 -3.05
C SER A 111 -9.70 -2.30 -1.95
N LEU A 112 -10.63 -3.25 -2.02
CA LEU A 112 -11.63 -3.49 -0.99
C LEU A 112 -10.99 -3.96 0.32
N THR A 113 -10.02 -4.88 0.25
CA THR A 113 -9.25 -5.30 1.43
C THR A 113 -8.45 -4.14 2.02
N SER A 114 -7.89 -3.25 1.19
CA SER A 114 -7.19 -2.05 1.64
C SER A 114 -8.13 -1.10 2.39
N LEU A 115 -9.33 -0.86 1.86
CA LEU A 115 -10.39 -0.11 2.52
C LEU A 115 -10.74 -0.72 3.89
N ILE A 116 -10.97 -2.03 3.93
CA ILE A 116 -11.35 -2.75 5.16
C ILE A 116 -10.23 -2.67 6.20
N LEU A 117 -8.98 -2.88 5.80
CA LEU A 117 -7.84 -2.78 6.71
C LEU A 117 -7.67 -1.37 7.24
N MET A 118 -7.79 -0.35 6.38
CA MET A 118 -7.66 1.04 6.81
C MET A 118 -8.77 1.43 7.79
N LEU A 119 -10.03 1.17 7.47
CA LEU A 119 -11.15 1.45 8.39
C LEU A 119 -11.09 0.59 9.65
N GLY A 120 -10.68 -0.67 9.52
CA GLY A 120 -10.50 -1.58 10.65
C GLY A 120 -9.43 -1.10 11.63
N THR A 121 -8.31 -0.56 11.13
CA THR A 121 -7.28 0.03 12.00
C THR A 121 -7.77 1.31 12.69
N TYR A 122 -8.53 2.19 12.01
CA TYR A 122 -9.18 3.33 12.66
C TYR A 122 -10.17 2.89 13.73
N TYR A 123 -10.98 1.87 13.46
CA TYR A 123 -11.95 1.30 14.40
C TYR A 123 -11.25 0.73 15.64
N VAL A 124 -10.22 -0.09 15.44
CA VAL A 124 -9.40 -0.68 16.51
C VAL A 124 -8.79 0.42 17.38
N LYS A 125 -8.20 1.46 16.77
CA LYS A 125 -7.62 2.57 17.54
C LYS A 125 -8.67 3.38 18.30
N SER A 126 -9.83 3.59 17.69
CA SER A 126 -10.91 4.35 18.33
C SER A 126 -11.56 3.61 19.50
N ARG A 127 -11.66 2.28 19.44
CA ARG A 127 -12.38 1.47 20.45
C ARG A 127 -11.49 0.80 21.49
N LEU A 128 -10.27 0.41 21.11
CA LEU A 128 -9.37 -0.36 21.99
C LEU A 128 -8.26 0.49 22.59
N ILE A 129 -7.95 1.64 21.99
CA ILE A 129 -6.87 2.54 22.42
C ILE A 129 -7.45 3.90 22.88
N ASP A 130 -8.78 4.00 22.99
CA ASP A 130 -9.52 5.21 23.41
C ASP A 130 -9.05 6.50 22.73
N LEU A 131 -8.76 6.41 21.42
CA LEU A 131 -8.38 7.56 20.60
C LEU A 131 -9.69 8.15 20.03
N PRO A 132 -10.26 9.23 20.61
CA PRO A 132 -11.59 9.69 20.24
C PRO A 132 -11.55 10.28 18.83
N LEU A 133 -12.07 9.53 17.86
CA LEU A 133 -12.25 10.04 16.51
C LEU A 133 -13.53 10.87 16.45
N SER A 134 -13.42 12.13 16.04
CA SER A 134 -14.58 12.98 15.80
C SER A 134 -15.40 12.47 14.60
N SER A 135 -16.66 12.90 14.51
CA SER A 135 -17.54 12.58 13.36
C SER A 135 -16.90 12.99 12.02
N VAL A 136 -16.20 14.12 12.01
CA VAL A 136 -15.48 14.62 10.83
C VAL A 136 -14.31 13.71 10.47
N GLN A 137 -13.55 13.22 11.44
CA GLN A 137 -12.42 12.30 11.20
C GLN A 137 -12.91 10.95 10.65
N TRP A 138 -14.04 10.44 11.13
CA TRP A 138 -14.68 9.26 10.54
C TRP A 138 -15.12 9.49 9.09
N ALA A 139 -15.74 10.64 8.80
CA ALA A 139 -16.11 11.00 7.44
C ALA A 139 -14.88 11.08 6.52
N MET A 140 -13.80 11.72 6.98
CA MET A 140 -12.53 11.77 6.25
C MET A 140 -11.95 10.37 6.00
N ALA A 141 -11.91 9.50 7.01
CA ALA A 141 -11.42 8.14 6.87
C ALA A 141 -12.22 7.35 5.83
N CYS A 142 -13.56 7.46 5.83
CA CYS A 142 -14.43 6.85 4.82
C CYS A 142 -14.14 7.36 3.41
N ILE A 143 -13.98 8.68 3.24
CA ILE A 143 -13.65 9.27 1.94
C ILE A 143 -12.29 8.79 1.45
N HIS A 144 -11.26 8.78 2.31
CA HIS A 144 -9.95 8.24 1.97
C HIS A 144 -10.03 6.76 1.56
N ALA A 145 -10.85 5.97 2.23
CA ALA A 145 -10.97 4.54 1.95
C ALA A 145 -11.64 4.29 0.60
N LEU A 146 -12.70 5.04 0.31
CA LEU A 146 -13.37 5.01 -1.00
C LEU A 146 -12.43 5.49 -2.10
N PHE A 147 -11.64 6.54 -1.84
CA PHE A 147 -10.65 7.04 -2.78
C PHE A 147 -9.66 5.95 -3.20
N VAL A 148 -9.20 5.09 -2.29
CA VAL A 148 -8.32 3.95 -2.61
C VAL A 148 -8.94 3.04 -3.68
N ILE A 149 -10.25 2.77 -3.60
CA ILE A 149 -10.96 1.94 -4.58
C ILE A 149 -11.03 2.63 -5.94
N PHE A 150 -11.50 3.88 -5.97
CA PHE A 150 -11.63 4.62 -7.23
C PHE A 150 -10.28 4.84 -7.90
N PHE A 151 -9.25 5.17 -7.13
CA PHE A 151 -7.88 5.31 -7.63
C PHE A 151 -7.37 4.00 -8.24
N ALA A 152 -7.56 2.86 -7.57
CA ALA A 152 -7.12 1.58 -8.09
C ALA A 152 -7.80 1.20 -9.42
N LEU A 153 -9.11 1.44 -9.52
CA LEU A 153 -9.88 1.21 -10.74
C LEU A 153 -9.48 2.16 -11.87
N PHE A 154 -9.20 3.42 -11.54
CA PHE A 154 -8.67 4.40 -12.48
C PHE A 154 -7.31 3.96 -13.04
N VAL A 155 -6.37 3.58 -12.18
CA VAL A 155 -5.05 3.08 -12.59
C VAL A 155 -5.18 1.81 -13.45
N GLN A 156 -6.11 0.92 -13.13
CA GLN A 156 -6.39 -0.26 -13.96
C GLN A 156 -6.87 0.12 -15.36
N ALA A 157 -7.81 1.06 -15.46
CA ALA A 157 -8.33 1.53 -16.74
C ALA A 157 -7.21 2.17 -17.60
N MET A 158 -6.35 2.97 -16.96
CA MET A 158 -5.17 3.57 -17.62
C MET A 158 -4.18 2.51 -18.11
N SER A 159 -3.91 1.49 -17.29
CA SER A 159 -3.05 0.35 -17.63
C SER A 159 -3.59 -0.41 -18.85
N GLU A 160 -4.90 -0.70 -18.88
CA GLU A 160 -5.56 -1.35 -20.02
C GLU A 160 -5.53 -0.48 -21.28
N MET A 161 -5.76 0.83 -21.15
CA MET A 161 -5.71 1.78 -22.26
C MET A 161 -4.30 1.88 -22.85
N ALA A 162 -3.26 1.94 -22.02
CA ALA A 162 -1.87 2.00 -22.48
C ALA A 162 -1.48 0.75 -23.30
N VAL A 163 -1.95 -0.43 -22.89
CA VAL A 163 -1.73 -1.67 -23.64
C VAL A 163 -2.47 -1.61 -24.99
N LYS A 164 -3.74 -1.20 -24.99
CA LYS A 164 -4.54 -1.05 -26.23
C LYS A 164 -3.91 -0.07 -27.21
N MET A 165 -3.50 1.11 -26.74
CA MET A 165 -2.84 2.12 -27.58
C MET A 165 -1.55 1.59 -28.22
N ARG A 166 -0.73 0.86 -27.46
CA ARG A 166 0.48 0.22 -27.99
C ARG A 166 0.14 -0.78 -29.09
N ASP A 167 -0.91 -1.58 -28.90
CA ASP A 167 -1.29 -2.63 -29.83
C ASP A 167 -1.96 -2.05 -31.09
N THR A 168 -2.58 -0.87 -31.04
CA THR A 168 -3.12 -0.16 -32.21
C THR A 168 -2.09 0.61 -33.04
N LEU A 169 -0.93 0.93 -32.46
CA LEU A 169 0.16 1.65 -33.15
C LEU A 169 1.12 0.71 -33.89
N LYS A 170 0.92 -0.61 -33.77
CA LYS A 170 1.64 -1.64 -34.52
C LYS A 170 0.81 -2.09 -35.71
#